data_AF-A0A497L2Y9-F1
#
_entry.id   AF-A0A497L2Y9-F1
#
_cell.length_a   1.000
_cell.length_b   1.000
_cell.length_c   1.000
_cell.angle_alpha   90.00
_cell.angle_beta   90.00
_cell.angle_gamma   90.00
#
_symmetry.space_group_name_H-M   'P 1'
#
loop_
_entity.id
_entity.type
_entity.pdbx_description
1 polymer ?
#
loop_
_entity_poly.entity_id
_entity_poly.type
_entity_poly.pdbx_seq_one_letter_code
_entity_poly.pdbx_strand_id
1 'polypeptide(L)'
;VPGLPHWVCRRRRGITSLLIGSLRDLRVYWYKPRSKDRSIPESLRSWYKVVQLVLKVILNASYGVFGADIFEFYCPPVAESTTAVGRHAITSVIEKCAEMGMEVLYGDTDSVFLRAPTQEQVEALIEWAEKELHMDLDVDKVYRYVVFSERKKNYLGVLSDGTVDVKGLLGKKKHVPSFIKDAFRAVVEELRLVEEPGDLEVAKEKIKAILRDCYQRLRERRFEPADLALHVTLGKEPDKYTKTTPQHVKAAKVLELLRPGGKLRAGDIISFVKVIPISVDEVVRRASPSLRPEERKKLADDLRAFVKDKYVDVLPIELATREDVDVDKYVSLLESTFEQILDALGMSFSEVVGLTKLETFMF
;
A
#
# COMPACT_ATOMS: atom_id res chain seq x y z
N VAL A 1 -26.69 20.77 -13.11
CA VAL A 1 -25.62 20.32 -12.19
C VAL A 1 -24.41 21.21 -12.44
N PRO A 2 -23.57 21.59 -11.46
CA PRO A 2 -22.46 22.52 -11.71
C PRO A 2 -21.60 22.08 -12.90
N GLY A 3 -21.44 22.97 -13.89
CA GLY A 3 -20.61 22.72 -15.08
C GLY A 3 -21.09 21.63 -16.05
N LEU A 4 -22.30 21.08 -15.89
CA LEU A 4 -22.83 20.01 -16.73
C LEU A 4 -24.27 20.31 -17.19
N PRO A 5 -24.67 19.84 -18.38
CA PRO A 5 -26.02 20.06 -18.92
C PRO A 5 -27.11 19.23 -18.20
N HIS A 6 -26.72 18.39 -17.25
CA HIS A 6 -27.62 17.48 -16.55
C HIS A 6 -28.57 18.21 -15.60
N TRP A 7 -29.84 17.77 -15.60
CA TRP A 7 -30.87 18.24 -14.69
C TRP A 7 -31.34 17.13 -13.75
N VAL A 8 -31.60 17.49 -12.48
CA VAL A 8 -32.08 16.56 -11.45
C VAL A 8 -33.47 16.99 -11.00
N CYS A 9 -34.46 16.11 -11.14
CA CYS A 9 -35.80 16.34 -10.63
C CYS A 9 -35.80 16.40 -9.11
N ARG A 10 -36.27 17.52 -8.55
CA ARG A 10 -36.39 17.72 -7.09
C ARG A 10 -37.80 17.47 -6.54
N ARG A 11 -38.77 17.07 -7.39
CA ARG A 11 -40.17 16.85 -6.98
C ARG A 11 -40.35 15.62 -6.09
N ARG A 12 -39.57 14.56 -6.31
CA ARG A 12 -39.56 13.32 -5.53
C ARG A 12 -38.12 12.84 -5.36
N ARG A 13 -37.79 12.27 -4.20
CA ARG A 13 -36.48 11.63 -3.99
C ARG A 13 -36.44 10.31 -4.77
N GLY A 14 -35.36 10.12 -5.53
CA GLY A 14 -35.14 8.87 -6.27
C GLY A 14 -34.86 7.70 -5.32
N ILE A 15 -35.24 6.48 -5.73
CA ILE A 15 -35.09 5.27 -4.91
C ILE A 15 -33.65 5.04 -4.47
N THR A 16 -32.67 5.23 -5.36
CA THR A 16 -31.27 5.03 -5.02
C THR A 16 -30.76 6.08 -4.03
N SER A 17 -31.23 7.33 -4.14
CA SER A 17 -30.90 8.38 -3.17
C SER A 17 -31.47 8.07 -1.78
N LEU A 18 -32.69 7.52 -1.71
CA LEU A 18 -33.29 7.07 -0.45
C LEU A 18 -32.51 5.89 0.16
N LEU A 19 -32.15 4.90 -0.66
CA LEU A 19 -31.41 3.72 -0.20
C LEU A 19 -30.02 4.10 0.31
N ILE A 20 -29.23 4.84 -0.49
CA ILE A 20 -27.88 5.28 -0.12
C ILE A 20 -27.95 6.19 1.10
N GLY A 21 -28.90 7.12 1.15
CA GLY A 21 -29.13 7.99 2.30
C GLY A 21 -29.43 7.20 3.58
N SER A 22 -30.31 6.20 3.50
CA SER A 22 -30.63 5.34 4.65
C SER A 22 -29.41 4.56 5.16
N LEU A 23 -28.59 4.01 4.25
CA LEU A 23 -27.34 3.32 4.61
C LEU A 23 -26.30 4.26 5.22
N ARG A 24 -26.20 5.50 4.71
CA ARG A 24 -25.36 6.55 5.26
C ARG A 24 -25.80 6.88 6.68
N ASP A 25 -27.09 7.13 6.88
CA ASP A 25 -27.65 7.54 8.18
C ASP A 25 -27.44 6.44 9.22
N LEU A 26 -27.72 5.19 8.84
CA LEU A 26 -27.44 4.02 9.68
C LEU A 26 -25.96 3.96 10.06
N ARG A 27 -25.05 4.19 9.10
CA ARG A 27 -23.61 4.18 9.36
C ARG A 27 -23.20 5.33 10.29
N VAL A 28 -23.61 6.56 10.00
CA VAL A 28 -23.14 7.78 10.65
C VAL A 28 -23.73 7.94 12.04
N TYR A 29 -25.04 7.71 12.20
CA TYR A 29 -25.72 7.94 13.46
C TYR A 29 -25.67 6.73 14.41
N TRP A 30 -25.49 5.51 13.90
CA TRP A 30 -25.50 4.30 14.73
C TRP A 30 -24.17 3.57 14.79
N TYR A 31 -23.68 3.04 13.66
CA TYR A 31 -22.55 2.10 13.69
C TYR A 31 -21.19 2.79 13.88
N LYS A 32 -20.95 3.97 13.29
CA LYS A 32 -19.68 4.73 13.44
C LYS A 32 -19.46 5.15 14.91
N PRO A 33 -20.43 5.76 15.63
CA PRO A 33 -20.26 6.13 17.03
C PRO A 33 -20.04 4.90 17.93
N ARG A 34 -20.87 3.86 17.78
CA ARG A 34 -20.75 2.62 18.58
C ARG A 34 -19.41 1.91 18.37
N SER A 35 -18.83 1.99 17.18
CA SER A 35 -17.49 1.41 16.92
C SER A 35 -16.34 2.11 17.66
N LYS A 36 -16.56 3.34 18.15
CA LYS A 36 -15.60 4.14 18.90
C LYS A 36 -15.92 4.19 20.41
N ASP A 37 -17.10 3.75 20.81
CA ASP A 37 -17.57 3.74 22.19
C ASP A 37 -16.76 2.75 23.04
N ARG A 38 -15.98 3.25 24.00
CA ARG A 38 -15.13 2.44 24.88
C ARG A 38 -15.89 1.84 26.07
N SER A 39 -17.16 2.21 26.26
CA SER A 39 -17.99 1.68 27.35
C SER A 39 -18.56 0.29 27.08
N ILE A 40 -18.57 -0.16 25.81
CA ILE A 40 -19.09 -1.47 25.41
C ILE A 40 -17.99 -2.54 25.31
N PRO A 41 -18.33 -3.84 25.43
CA PRO A 41 -17.36 -4.92 25.32
C PRO A 41 -16.58 -4.92 23.99
N GLU A 42 -15.29 -5.28 24.03
CA GLU A 42 -14.39 -5.25 22.87
C GLU A 42 -14.90 -6.07 21.69
N SER A 43 -15.45 -7.26 21.95
CA SER A 43 -16.02 -8.13 20.93
C SER A 43 -17.17 -7.45 20.18
N LEU A 44 -18.05 -6.76 20.92
CA LEU A 44 -19.18 -6.04 20.35
C LEU A 44 -18.72 -4.77 19.61
N ARG A 45 -17.75 -4.03 20.17
CA ARG A 45 -17.12 -2.87 19.53
C ARG A 45 -16.46 -3.25 18.19
N SER A 46 -15.78 -4.38 18.17
CA SER A 46 -15.18 -4.97 16.96
C SER A 46 -16.24 -5.31 15.92
N TRP A 47 -17.37 -5.92 16.33
CA TRP A 47 -18.49 -6.17 15.43
C TRP A 47 -19.05 -4.86 14.82
N TYR A 48 -19.32 -3.83 15.64
CA TYR A 48 -19.74 -2.51 15.14
C TYR A 48 -18.71 -1.91 14.17
N LYS A 49 -17.42 -2.08 14.46
CA LYS A 49 -16.32 -1.62 13.59
C LYS A 49 -16.38 -2.29 12.23
N VAL A 50 -16.61 -3.61 12.17
CA VAL A 50 -16.77 -4.35 10.92
C VAL A 50 -17.99 -3.84 10.15
N VAL A 51 -19.15 -3.72 10.79
CA VAL A 51 -20.37 -3.28 10.10
C VAL A 51 -20.24 -1.87 9.53
N GLN A 52 -19.69 -0.89 10.28
CA GLN A 52 -19.49 0.46 9.72
C GLN A 52 -18.47 0.49 8.57
N LEU A 53 -17.48 -0.43 8.55
CA LEU A 53 -16.55 -0.58 7.43
C LEU A 53 -17.26 -1.14 6.20
N VAL A 54 -18.11 -2.15 6.36
CA VAL A 54 -18.92 -2.71 5.26
C VAL A 54 -19.83 -1.63 4.67
N LEU A 55 -20.56 -0.89 5.52
CA LEU A 55 -21.39 0.22 5.06
C LEU A 55 -20.55 1.29 4.35
N LYS A 56 -19.33 1.60 4.84
CA LYS A 56 -18.41 2.53 4.17
C LYS A 56 -18.07 2.06 2.75
N VAL A 57 -17.75 0.78 2.58
CA VAL A 57 -17.41 0.21 1.26
C VAL A 57 -18.59 0.32 0.30
N ILE A 58 -19.81 -0.02 0.76
CA ILE A 58 -21.02 0.09 -0.07
C ILE A 58 -21.27 1.54 -0.48
N LEU A 59 -21.20 2.49 0.46
CA LEU A 59 -21.41 3.91 0.19
C LEU A 59 -20.37 4.45 -0.80
N ASN A 60 -19.09 4.11 -0.63
CA ASN A 60 -18.03 4.53 -1.54
C ASN A 60 -18.17 3.92 -2.95
N ALA A 61 -18.69 2.69 -3.06
CA ALA A 61 -18.93 2.05 -4.35
C ALA A 61 -20.19 2.58 -5.06
N SER A 62 -21.15 3.14 -4.30
CA SER A 62 -22.48 3.48 -4.80
C SER A 62 -22.53 4.56 -5.87
N TYR A 63 -21.52 5.45 -5.96
CA TYR A 63 -21.46 6.42 -7.06
C TYR A 63 -20.80 5.82 -8.30
N GLY A 64 -19.75 5.02 -8.12
CA GLY A 64 -18.97 4.47 -9.23
C GLY A 64 -19.73 3.42 -10.03
N VAL A 65 -20.63 2.68 -9.37
CA VAL A 65 -21.43 1.62 -10.02
C VAL A 65 -22.35 2.16 -11.12
N PHE A 66 -22.76 3.44 -11.06
CA PHE A 66 -23.55 4.08 -12.12
C PHE A 66 -22.79 4.25 -13.44
N GLY A 67 -21.46 4.16 -13.42
CA GLY A 67 -20.61 4.16 -14.61
C GLY A 67 -20.27 2.76 -15.14
N ALA A 68 -20.77 1.69 -14.52
CA ALA A 68 -20.55 0.32 -14.98
C ALA A 68 -21.74 -0.16 -15.83
N ASP A 69 -21.47 -0.50 -17.09
CA ASP A 69 -22.48 -0.96 -18.07
C ASP A 69 -23.22 -2.24 -17.65
N ILE A 70 -22.59 -3.07 -16.83
CA ILE A 70 -23.19 -4.26 -16.23
C ILE A 70 -24.24 -3.96 -15.15
N PHE A 71 -24.33 -2.73 -14.64
CA PHE A 71 -25.25 -2.38 -13.56
C PHE A 71 -26.65 -2.12 -14.09
N GLU A 72 -27.67 -2.67 -13.44
CA GLU A 72 -29.07 -2.58 -13.88
C GLU A 72 -29.59 -1.14 -13.85
N PHE A 73 -29.02 -0.27 -13.01
CA PHE A 73 -29.31 1.16 -12.99
C PHE A 73 -28.17 1.99 -13.61
N TYR A 74 -27.41 1.44 -14.56
CA TYR A 74 -26.37 2.16 -15.30
C TYR A 74 -26.86 3.52 -15.78
N CYS A 75 -26.17 4.58 -15.34
CA CYS A 75 -26.53 5.95 -15.63
C CYS A 75 -25.29 6.84 -15.53
N PRO A 76 -24.46 6.91 -16.60
CA PRO A 76 -23.27 7.77 -16.62
C PRO A 76 -23.54 9.23 -16.23
N PRO A 77 -24.67 9.86 -16.61
CA PRO A 77 -24.98 11.22 -16.15
C PRO A 77 -25.02 11.38 -14.63
N VAL A 78 -25.40 10.34 -13.87
CA VAL A 78 -25.38 10.37 -12.39
C VAL A 78 -23.95 10.30 -11.86
N ALA A 79 -23.10 9.45 -12.44
CA ALA A 79 -21.70 9.34 -12.04
C ALA A 79 -20.93 10.65 -12.32
N GLU A 80 -21.13 11.23 -13.50
CA GLU A 80 -20.59 12.54 -13.89
C GLU A 80 -21.10 13.64 -12.96
N SER A 81 -22.41 13.66 -12.69
CA SER A 81 -23.02 14.66 -11.83
C SER A 81 -22.51 14.60 -10.40
N THR A 82 -22.31 13.39 -9.86
CA THR A 82 -21.76 13.20 -8.51
C THR A 82 -20.34 13.74 -8.43
N THR A 83 -19.51 13.45 -9.45
CA THR A 83 -18.14 13.95 -9.53
C THR A 83 -18.10 15.47 -9.66
N ALA A 84 -19.01 16.05 -10.44
CA ALA A 84 -19.10 17.49 -10.62
C ALA A 84 -19.56 18.21 -9.33
N VAL A 85 -20.53 17.66 -8.60
CA VAL A 85 -20.95 18.20 -7.30
C VAL A 85 -19.82 18.10 -6.27
N GLY A 86 -19.12 16.96 -6.20
CA GLY A 86 -17.97 16.81 -5.29
C GLY A 86 -16.85 17.82 -5.60
N ARG A 87 -16.54 18.02 -6.89
CA ARG A 87 -15.56 19.02 -7.32
C ARG A 87 -16.00 20.44 -6.97
N HIS A 88 -17.26 20.78 -7.21
CA HIS A 88 -17.79 22.09 -6.85
C HIS A 88 -17.70 22.32 -5.34
N ALA A 89 -18.08 21.33 -4.54
CA ALA A 89 -18.01 21.43 -3.08
C ALA A 89 -16.58 21.66 -2.57
N ILE A 90 -15.59 20.87 -3.03
CA ILE A 90 -14.21 21.04 -2.58
C ILE A 90 -13.63 22.39 -3.04
N THR A 91 -13.95 22.85 -4.26
CA THR A 91 -13.53 24.16 -4.74
C THR A 91 -14.14 25.27 -3.89
N SER A 92 -15.43 25.20 -3.57
CA SER A 92 -16.08 26.19 -2.70
C SER A 92 -15.53 26.17 -1.27
N VAL A 93 -15.17 25.00 -0.72
CA VAL A 93 -14.46 24.92 0.57
C VAL A 93 -13.11 25.63 0.50
N ILE A 94 -12.33 25.44 -0.57
CA ILE A 94 -11.03 26.10 -0.75
C ILE A 94 -11.19 27.62 -0.86
N GLU A 95 -12.16 28.09 -1.64
CA GLU A 95 -12.50 29.51 -1.77
C GLU A 95 -12.90 30.09 -0.40
N LYS A 96 -13.73 29.36 0.35
CA LYS A 96 -14.17 29.79 1.68
C LYS A 96 -13.02 29.88 2.68
N CYS A 97 -12.11 28.91 2.67
CA CYS A 97 -10.89 28.98 3.45
C CYS A 97 -10.11 30.26 3.15
N ALA A 98 -9.95 30.62 1.87
CA ALA A 98 -9.24 31.85 1.48
C ALA A 98 -9.95 33.12 2.00
N GLU A 99 -11.28 33.18 1.91
CA GLU A 99 -12.07 34.29 2.48
C GLU A 99 -11.90 34.43 4.00
N MET A 100 -11.76 33.30 4.70
CA MET A 100 -11.59 33.23 6.15
C MET A 100 -10.13 33.43 6.59
N GLY A 101 -9.22 33.71 5.65
CA GLY A 101 -7.79 33.89 5.92
C GLY A 101 -7.07 32.59 6.28
N MET A 102 -7.60 31.44 5.90
CA MET A 102 -7.02 30.12 6.13
C MET A 102 -6.15 29.70 4.94
N GLU A 103 -4.91 29.31 5.19
CA GLU A 103 -4.00 28.83 4.15
C GLU A 103 -4.25 27.35 3.86
N VAL A 104 -4.68 27.04 2.64
CA VAL A 104 -4.86 25.66 2.14
C VAL A 104 -3.53 25.18 1.55
N LEU A 105 -2.93 24.17 2.18
CA LEU A 105 -1.65 23.58 1.75
C LEU A 105 -1.83 22.52 0.66
N TYR A 106 -2.92 21.76 0.73
CA TYR A 106 -3.17 20.63 -0.16
C TYR A 106 -4.67 20.34 -0.25
N GLY A 107 -5.13 19.88 -1.40
CA GLY A 107 -6.49 19.41 -1.62
C GLY A 107 -6.51 18.13 -2.45
N ASP A 108 -7.29 17.14 -2.02
CA ASP A 108 -7.65 15.96 -2.81
C ASP A 108 -9.17 15.99 -3.10
N THR A 109 -9.68 14.90 -3.65
CA THR A 109 -11.05 14.68 -4.12
C THR A 109 -12.10 14.96 -3.04
N ASP A 110 -11.76 14.74 -1.77
CA ASP A 110 -12.67 14.78 -0.62
C ASP A 110 -12.05 15.35 0.67
N SER A 111 -10.88 15.99 0.59
CA SER A 111 -10.19 16.53 1.77
C SER A 111 -9.31 17.73 1.46
N VAL A 112 -9.15 18.62 2.43
CA VAL A 112 -8.24 19.77 2.40
C VAL A 112 -7.31 19.73 3.62
N PHE A 113 -6.07 20.18 3.43
CA PHE A 113 -5.07 20.35 4.48
C PHE A 113 -4.90 21.84 4.72
N LEU A 114 -5.06 22.24 5.98
CA LEU A 114 -5.05 23.63 6.41
C LEU A 114 -3.81 23.87 7.27
N ARG A 115 -3.11 24.98 7.02
CA ARG A 115 -1.96 25.36 7.83
C ARG A 115 -2.43 26.05 9.11
N ALA A 116 -2.20 25.40 10.25
CA ALA A 116 -2.41 25.95 11.59
C ALA A 116 -3.69 26.82 11.73
N PRO A 117 -4.87 26.34 11.31
CA PRO A 117 -6.11 27.10 11.48
C PRO A 117 -6.46 27.24 12.96
N THR A 118 -7.15 28.32 13.34
CA THR A 118 -7.71 28.42 14.69
C THR A 118 -8.92 27.51 14.85
N GLN A 119 -9.25 27.15 16.08
CA GLN A 119 -10.43 26.31 16.36
C GLN A 119 -11.72 26.99 15.86
N GLU A 120 -11.84 28.30 16.05
CA GLU A 120 -12.98 29.09 15.60
C GLU A 120 -13.10 29.11 14.08
N GLN A 121 -11.98 29.18 13.35
CA GLN A 121 -11.98 29.09 11.89
C GLN A 121 -12.46 27.72 11.40
N VAL A 122 -12.00 26.64 12.04
CA VAL A 122 -12.43 25.27 11.71
C VAL A 122 -13.93 25.09 11.96
N GLU A 123 -14.42 25.51 13.13
CA GLU A 123 -15.84 25.43 13.50
C GLU A 123 -16.71 26.24 12.53
N ALA A 124 -16.34 27.49 12.23
CA ALA A 124 -17.07 28.33 11.29
C ALA A 124 -17.09 27.74 9.86
N LEU A 125 -16.00 27.07 9.43
CA LEU A 125 -15.96 26.41 8.13
C LEU A 125 -16.89 25.18 8.08
N ILE A 126 -16.94 24.39 9.16
CA ILE A 126 -17.84 23.24 9.29
C ILE A 126 -19.30 23.71 9.24
N GLU A 127 -19.66 24.71 10.04
CA GLU A 127 -21.01 25.29 10.05
C GLU A 127 -21.42 25.85 8.70
N TRP A 128 -20.50 26.56 8.02
CA TRP A 128 -20.73 27.07 6.68
C TRP A 128 -20.97 25.95 5.67
N ALA A 129 -20.17 24.88 5.70
CA ALA A 129 -20.33 23.75 4.78
C ALA A 129 -21.64 22.99 5.00
N GLU A 130 -22.08 22.83 6.26
CA GLU A 130 -23.37 22.22 6.57
C GLU A 130 -24.53 23.08 6.04
N LYS A 131 -24.44 24.41 6.22
CA LYS A 131 -25.50 25.34 5.82
C LYS A 131 -25.59 25.55 4.30
N GLU A 132 -24.47 25.84 3.66
CA GLU A 132 -24.42 26.27 2.25
C GLU A 132 -24.22 25.09 1.28
N LEU A 133 -23.45 24.07 1.67
CA LEU A 133 -23.17 22.91 0.83
C LEU A 133 -23.98 21.67 1.20
N HIS A 134 -24.64 21.67 2.37
CA HIS A 134 -25.31 20.49 2.94
C HIS A 134 -24.36 19.29 3.07
N MET A 135 -23.12 19.56 3.47
CA MET A 135 -22.06 18.57 3.65
C MET A 135 -21.49 18.60 5.05
N ASP A 136 -21.33 17.42 5.65
CA ASP A 136 -20.69 17.23 6.93
C ASP A 136 -19.16 17.20 6.74
N LEU A 137 -18.48 18.25 7.21
CA LEU A 137 -17.02 18.25 7.34
C LEU A 137 -16.61 17.76 8.73
N ASP A 138 -15.50 17.03 8.82
CA ASP A 138 -14.99 16.44 10.07
C ASP A 138 -13.45 16.61 10.07
N VAL A 139 -12.87 16.88 11.24
CA VAL A 139 -11.42 16.94 11.40
C VAL A 139 -10.90 15.50 11.48
N ASP A 140 -10.35 14.99 10.37
CA ASP A 140 -9.84 13.61 10.36
C ASP A 140 -8.53 13.48 11.15
N LYS A 141 -7.59 14.41 10.95
CA LYS A 141 -6.23 14.32 11.50
C LYS A 141 -5.63 15.69 11.79
N VAL A 142 -4.83 15.74 12.85
CA VAL A 142 -3.98 16.90 13.21
C VAL A 142 -2.53 16.45 13.13
N TYR A 143 -1.78 17.07 12.22
CA TYR A 143 -0.36 16.78 12.01
C TYR A 143 0.50 17.81 12.73
N ARG A 144 1.58 17.32 13.34
CA ARG A 144 2.71 18.16 13.78
C ARG A 144 3.38 18.81 12.59
N TYR A 145 3.68 18.00 11.57
CA TYR A 145 4.15 18.46 10.28
C TYR A 145 3.70 17.49 9.17
N VAL A 146 3.66 18.01 7.95
CA VAL A 146 3.37 17.24 6.75
C VAL A 146 4.30 17.71 5.63
N VAL A 147 4.76 16.76 4.84
CA VAL A 147 5.59 16.98 3.67
C VAL A 147 4.84 16.42 2.47
N PHE A 148 4.56 17.29 1.51
CA PHE A 148 3.86 16.93 0.28
C PHE A 148 4.89 16.65 -0.83
N SER A 149 4.70 15.54 -1.54
CA SER A 149 5.41 15.30 -2.79
C SER A 149 4.73 16.07 -3.93
N GLU A 150 5.45 16.33 -5.02
CA GLU A 150 4.87 16.82 -6.27
C GLU A 150 3.84 15.85 -6.87
N ARG A 151 3.95 14.55 -6.54
CA ARG A 151 3.00 13.53 -6.97
C ARG A 151 1.71 13.62 -6.16
N LYS A 152 0.56 13.68 -6.85
CA LYS A 152 -0.76 13.64 -6.19
C LYS A 152 -0.92 12.38 -5.35
N LYS A 153 -1.62 12.50 -4.21
CA LYS A 153 -1.90 11.44 -3.23
C LYS A 153 -0.66 10.83 -2.57
N ASN A 154 0.49 11.52 -2.66
CA ASN A 154 1.73 11.12 -2.02
C ASN A 154 2.15 12.20 -1.01
N TYR A 155 2.02 11.87 0.27
CA TYR A 155 2.46 12.73 1.36
C TYR A 155 2.88 11.91 2.56
N LEU A 156 3.71 12.55 3.38
CA LEU A 156 4.23 12.05 4.63
C LEU A 156 3.85 13.03 5.73
N GLY A 157 3.19 12.57 6.80
CA GLY A 157 2.81 13.39 7.93
C GLY A 157 3.09 12.70 9.25
N VAL A 158 3.47 13.47 10.25
CA VAL A 158 3.63 12.99 11.62
C VAL A 158 2.50 13.59 12.44
N LEU A 159 1.68 12.72 13.06
CA LEU A 159 0.60 13.15 13.94
C LEU A 159 1.15 13.76 15.23
N SER A 160 0.30 14.47 15.96
CA SER A 160 0.67 15.06 17.26
C SER A 160 1.21 14.02 18.26
N ASP A 161 0.72 12.78 18.21
CA ASP A 161 1.16 11.65 19.03
C ASP A 161 2.48 10.98 18.55
N GLY A 162 3.08 11.48 17.47
CA GLY A 162 4.30 10.94 16.86
C GLY A 162 4.04 9.80 15.88
N THR A 163 2.79 9.41 15.62
CA THR A 163 2.48 8.40 14.62
C THR A 163 2.81 8.91 13.22
N VAL A 164 3.66 8.18 12.50
CA VAL A 164 3.99 8.50 11.11
C VAL A 164 2.94 7.91 10.16
N ASP A 165 2.18 8.80 9.53
CA ASP A 165 1.25 8.51 8.45
C ASP A 165 1.91 8.81 7.11
N VAL A 166 1.96 7.82 6.23
CA VAL A 166 2.46 8.03 4.87
C VAL A 166 1.51 7.32 3.94
N LYS A 167 0.98 8.06 2.97
CA LYS A 167 0.03 7.52 1.99
C LYS A 167 0.78 6.79 0.88
N GLY A 168 0.37 5.55 0.62
CA GLY A 168 0.89 4.74 -0.50
C GLY A 168 2.01 3.76 -0.14
N LEU A 169 2.42 3.68 1.13
CA LEU A 169 3.60 2.92 1.56
C LEU A 169 3.61 1.44 1.13
N LEU A 170 4.68 1.06 0.42
CA LEU A 170 5.03 -0.34 0.20
C LEU A 170 5.67 -0.97 1.44
N GLY A 171 6.47 -0.22 2.21
CA GLY A 171 7.24 -0.73 3.35
C GLY A 171 6.41 -1.37 4.48
N LYS A 172 5.14 -0.98 4.63
CA LYS A 172 4.21 -1.60 5.61
C LYS A 172 3.56 -2.89 5.11
N LYS A 173 3.77 -3.29 3.85
CA LYS A 173 3.12 -4.49 3.28
C LYS A 173 3.77 -5.78 3.80
N LYS A 174 2.94 -6.81 4.00
CA LYS A 174 3.36 -8.11 4.55
C LYS A 174 4.50 -8.76 3.76
N HIS A 175 4.51 -8.60 2.43
CA HIS A 175 5.47 -9.23 1.53
C HIS A 175 6.83 -8.55 1.42
N VAL A 176 7.05 -7.38 2.04
CA VAL A 176 8.39 -6.77 2.07
C VAL A 176 9.29 -7.57 3.02
N PRO A 177 10.53 -7.93 2.64
CA PRO A 177 11.44 -8.67 3.52
C PRO A 177 11.77 -7.93 4.82
N SER A 178 12.13 -8.68 5.87
CA SER A 178 12.51 -8.10 7.18
C SER A 178 13.68 -7.14 7.04
N PHE A 179 14.69 -7.47 6.24
CA PHE A 179 15.85 -6.62 5.99
C PHE A 179 15.46 -5.18 5.58
N ILE A 180 14.55 -5.05 4.62
CA ILE A 180 14.07 -3.76 4.12
C ILE A 180 13.11 -3.11 5.12
N LYS A 181 12.29 -3.91 5.82
CA LYS A 181 11.41 -3.41 6.89
C LYS A 181 12.20 -2.83 8.06
N ASP A 182 13.39 -3.33 8.35
CA ASP A 182 14.23 -2.83 9.44
C ASP A 182 14.75 -1.43 9.12
N ALA A 183 15.29 -1.25 7.91
CA ALA A 183 15.64 0.06 7.40
C ALA A 183 14.41 1.00 7.39
N PHE A 184 13.24 0.48 7.02
CA PHE A 184 12.01 1.27 6.96
C PHE A 184 11.58 1.75 8.34
N ARG A 185 11.65 0.88 9.35
CA ARG A 185 11.38 1.24 10.74
C ARG A 185 12.37 2.30 11.23
N ALA A 186 13.65 2.16 10.94
CA ALA A 186 14.65 3.16 11.31
C ALA A 186 14.36 4.54 10.70
N VAL A 187 14.05 4.59 9.40
CA VAL A 187 13.66 5.84 8.71
C VAL A 187 12.40 6.46 9.32
N VAL A 188 11.39 5.64 9.64
CA VAL A 188 10.16 6.09 10.28
C VAL A 188 10.42 6.67 11.66
N GLU A 189 11.29 6.06 12.47
CA GLU A 189 11.65 6.61 13.78
C GLU A 189 12.41 7.94 13.66
N GLU A 190 13.33 8.09 12.69
CA GLU A 190 14.01 9.38 12.49
C GLU A 190 13.03 10.49 12.11
N LEU A 191 12.03 10.20 11.27
CA LEU A 191 10.97 11.15 10.94
C LEU A 191 10.10 11.48 12.16
N ARG A 192 9.78 10.49 12.99
CA ARG A 192 8.98 10.68 14.20
C ARG A 192 9.62 11.66 15.19
N LEU A 193 10.95 11.72 15.24
CA LEU A 193 11.71 12.57 16.15
C LEU A 193 11.79 14.04 15.71
N VAL A 194 11.35 14.37 14.49
CA VAL A 194 11.36 15.75 13.98
C VAL A 194 10.29 16.57 14.72
N GLU A 195 10.72 17.61 15.43
CA GLU A 195 9.81 18.55 16.13
C GLU A 195 9.81 19.91 15.46
N GLU A 196 10.95 20.37 14.97
CA GLU A 196 11.14 21.67 14.35
C GLU A 196 11.73 21.58 12.93
N PRO A 197 11.59 22.62 12.09
CA PRO A 197 12.15 22.62 10.74
C PRO A 197 13.65 22.32 10.66
N GLY A 198 14.42 22.70 11.69
CA GLY A 198 15.87 22.41 11.76
C GLY A 198 16.19 20.92 11.92
N ASP A 199 15.32 20.17 12.61
CA ASP A 199 15.49 18.72 12.81
C ASP A 199 15.31 17.95 11.50
N LEU A 200 14.54 18.50 10.55
CA LEU A 200 14.27 17.84 9.28
C LEU A 200 15.54 17.65 8.46
N GLU A 201 16.45 18.62 8.45
CA GLU A 201 17.73 18.50 7.73
C GLU A 201 18.64 17.45 8.38
N VAL A 202 18.65 17.39 9.71
CA VAL A 202 19.37 16.34 10.46
C VAL A 202 18.77 14.96 10.17
N ALA A 203 17.44 14.85 10.15
CA ALA A 203 16.74 13.62 9.82
C ALA A 203 17.03 13.17 8.39
N LYS A 204 17.06 14.07 7.40
CA LYS A 204 17.44 13.76 6.01
C LYS A 204 18.84 13.14 5.93
N GLU A 205 19.83 13.69 6.63
CA GLU A 205 21.19 13.13 6.63
C GLU A 205 21.26 11.75 7.28
N LYS A 206 20.54 11.53 8.38
CA LYS A 206 20.43 10.20 9.01
C LYS A 206 19.71 9.19 8.13
N ILE A 207 18.62 9.59 7.47
CA ILE A 207 17.89 8.75 6.51
C ILE A 207 18.82 8.35 5.35
N LYS A 208 19.61 9.29 4.83
CA LYS A 208 20.64 8.99 3.82
C LYS A 208 21.62 7.94 4.32
N ALA A 209 22.12 8.08 5.55
CA ALA A 209 23.05 7.14 6.14
C ALA A 209 22.44 5.73 6.30
N ILE A 210 21.19 5.62 6.78
CA ILE A 210 20.46 4.36 6.92
C ILE A 210 20.31 3.65 5.57
N LEU A 211 19.88 4.38 4.54
CA LEU A 211 19.67 3.81 3.22
C LEU A 211 20.97 3.42 2.54
N ARG A 212 22.04 4.21 2.73
CA ARG A 212 23.37 3.88 2.23
C ARG A 212 23.95 2.63 2.90
N ASP A 213 23.82 2.49 4.22
CA ASP A 213 24.23 1.25 4.92
C ASP A 213 23.44 0.04 4.42
N CYS A 214 22.12 0.17 4.31
CA CYS A 214 21.23 -0.88 3.79
C CYS A 214 21.64 -1.31 2.37
N TYR A 215 21.90 -0.34 1.49
CA TYR A 215 22.36 -0.58 0.13
C TYR A 215 23.73 -1.26 0.08
N GLN A 216 24.71 -0.79 0.87
CA GLN A 216 26.05 -1.38 0.94
C GLN A 216 25.99 -2.83 1.46
N ARG A 217 25.19 -3.09 2.49
CA ARG A 217 25.00 -4.45 3.02
C ARG A 217 24.37 -5.40 1.99
N LEU A 218 23.45 -4.91 1.14
CA LEU A 218 22.94 -5.69 0.01
C LEU A 218 24.04 -5.98 -1.02
N ARG A 219 24.79 -4.95 -1.44
CA ARG A 219 25.86 -5.08 -2.45
C ARG A 219 27.00 -6.00 -2.01
N GLU A 220 27.36 -5.92 -0.74
CA GLU A 220 28.41 -6.74 -0.12
C GLU A 220 27.91 -8.11 0.36
N ARG A 221 26.63 -8.44 0.10
CA ARG A 221 25.99 -9.69 0.52
C ARG A 221 26.07 -9.96 2.04
N ARG A 222 26.05 -8.89 2.84
CA ARG A 222 25.99 -8.92 4.31
C ARG A 222 24.54 -9.06 4.82
N PHE A 223 23.94 -10.21 4.51
CA PHE A 223 22.59 -10.61 4.92
C PHE A 223 22.49 -12.13 4.97
N GLU A 224 21.48 -12.67 5.67
CA GLU A 224 21.05 -14.05 5.47
C GLU A 224 19.91 -14.13 4.45
N PRO A 225 19.77 -15.24 3.70
CA PRO A 225 18.63 -15.43 2.79
C PRO A 225 17.28 -15.29 3.52
N ALA A 226 17.21 -15.67 4.79
CA ALA A 226 16.03 -15.50 5.62
C ALA A 226 15.62 -14.02 5.79
N ASP A 227 16.58 -13.08 5.83
CA ASP A 227 16.31 -11.65 5.99
C ASP A 227 15.65 -11.05 4.72
N LEU A 228 15.92 -11.67 3.57
CA LEU A 228 15.40 -11.30 2.26
C LEU A 228 14.19 -12.14 1.82
N ALA A 229 13.69 -13.00 2.71
CA ALA A 229 12.59 -13.90 2.42
C ALA A 229 11.28 -13.15 2.13
N LEU A 230 10.65 -13.56 1.04
CA LEU A 230 9.28 -13.18 0.69
C LEU A 230 8.35 -14.29 1.19
N HIS A 231 7.30 -13.89 1.91
CA HIS A 231 6.32 -14.82 2.47
C HIS A 231 4.98 -14.69 1.75
N VAL A 232 4.56 -15.77 1.09
CA VAL A 232 3.28 -15.81 0.36
C VAL A 232 2.52 -17.08 0.70
N THR A 233 1.24 -16.93 1.01
CA THR A 233 0.33 -18.04 1.30
C THR A 233 -0.13 -18.70 0.00
N LEU A 234 -0.06 -20.02 -0.08
CA LEU A 234 -0.62 -20.80 -1.19
C LEU A 234 -2.15 -20.73 -1.14
N GLY A 235 -2.76 -20.27 -2.22
CA GLY A 235 -4.23 -20.27 -2.35
C GLY A 235 -4.78 -21.65 -2.70
N LYS A 236 -3.97 -22.52 -3.31
CA LYS A 236 -4.31 -23.87 -3.77
C LYS A 236 -3.06 -24.76 -3.67
N GLU A 237 -3.21 -26.06 -3.85
CA GLU A 237 -2.07 -26.98 -4.02
C GLU A 237 -1.23 -26.59 -5.25
N PRO A 238 0.11 -26.75 -5.22
CA PRO A 238 1.00 -26.35 -6.33
C PRO A 238 0.59 -26.94 -7.69
N ASP A 239 0.23 -28.23 -7.73
CA ASP A 239 -0.15 -28.92 -8.97
C ASP A 239 -1.45 -28.39 -9.60
N LYS A 240 -2.28 -27.65 -8.85
CA LYS A 240 -3.53 -27.03 -9.34
C LYS A 240 -3.30 -25.70 -10.07
N TYR A 241 -2.06 -25.20 -10.12
CA TYR A 241 -1.70 -23.99 -10.86
C TYR A 241 -1.31 -24.33 -12.31
N THR A 242 -2.29 -24.34 -13.21
CA THR A 242 -2.10 -24.79 -14.61
C THR A 242 -1.90 -23.64 -15.61
N LYS A 243 -2.53 -22.48 -15.38
CA LYS A 243 -2.51 -21.32 -16.28
C LYS A 243 -1.22 -20.50 -16.16
N THR A 244 -0.91 -20.08 -14.95
CA THR A 244 0.30 -19.31 -14.61
C THR A 244 0.98 -19.97 -13.42
N THR A 245 2.31 -19.87 -13.36
CA THR A 245 3.12 -20.41 -12.26
C THR A 245 3.79 -19.24 -11.51
N PRO A 246 3.11 -18.67 -10.49
CA PRO A 246 3.67 -17.60 -9.68
C PRO A 246 4.98 -18.01 -8.98
N GLN A 247 5.79 -17.02 -8.61
CA GLN A 247 7.07 -17.23 -7.92
C GLN A 247 6.96 -18.13 -6.67
N HIS A 248 6.01 -17.84 -5.78
CA HIS A 248 5.78 -18.66 -4.59
C HIS A 248 5.39 -20.11 -4.90
N VAL A 249 4.76 -20.37 -6.05
CA VAL A 249 4.40 -21.72 -6.51
C VAL A 249 5.61 -22.44 -7.10
N LYS A 250 6.49 -21.74 -7.83
CA LYS A 250 7.77 -22.30 -8.29
C LYS A 250 8.63 -22.71 -7.09
N ALA A 251 8.78 -21.82 -6.10
CA ALA A 251 9.54 -22.10 -4.89
C ALA A 251 8.93 -23.24 -4.07
N ALA A 252 7.59 -23.33 -4.00
CA ALA A 252 6.89 -24.47 -3.39
C ALA A 252 7.26 -25.79 -4.06
N LYS A 253 7.34 -25.83 -5.39
CA LYS A 253 7.70 -27.07 -6.11
C LYS A 253 9.15 -27.49 -5.85
N VAL A 254 10.06 -26.52 -5.76
CA VAL A 254 11.45 -26.79 -5.34
C VAL A 254 11.51 -27.27 -3.89
N LEU A 255 10.67 -26.72 -3.00
CA LEU A 255 10.60 -27.13 -1.60
C LEU A 255 10.11 -28.58 -1.44
N GLU A 256 9.18 -29.05 -2.28
CA GLU A 256 8.75 -30.46 -2.30
C GLU A 256 9.90 -31.42 -2.61
N LEU A 257 10.90 -31.00 -3.40
CA LEU A 257 12.10 -31.81 -3.67
C LEU A 257 12.97 -32.02 -2.42
N LEU A 258 12.98 -31.04 -1.50
CA LEU A 258 13.68 -31.12 -0.22
C LEU A 258 12.93 -31.99 0.80
N ARG A 259 11.63 -32.20 0.60
CA ARG A 259 10.74 -32.90 1.53
C ARG A 259 10.03 -34.06 0.84
N PRO A 260 10.72 -35.17 0.52
CA PRO A 260 10.10 -36.33 -0.13
C PRO A 260 8.88 -36.83 0.67
N GLY A 261 7.69 -36.74 0.07
CA GLY A 261 6.41 -37.12 0.70
C GLY A 261 5.66 -35.99 1.43
N GLY A 262 6.26 -34.82 1.60
CA GLY A 262 5.64 -33.64 2.20
C GLY A 262 4.90 -32.81 1.16
N LYS A 263 3.67 -33.20 0.81
CA LYS A 263 2.83 -32.40 -0.10
C LYS A 263 2.34 -31.11 0.56
N LEU A 264 2.55 -30.00 -0.13
CA LEU A 264 2.07 -28.68 0.29
C LEU A 264 0.58 -28.51 -0.02
N ARG A 265 -0.14 -27.82 0.86
CA ARG A 265 -1.59 -27.62 0.79
C ARG A 265 -1.95 -26.14 0.69
N ALA A 266 -3.21 -25.89 0.33
CA ALA A 266 -3.77 -24.54 0.41
C ALA A 266 -3.71 -24.03 1.86
N GLY A 267 -3.26 -22.79 2.05
CA GLY A 267 -3.04 -22.17 3.35
C GLY A 267 -1.60 -22.21 3.84
N ASP A 268 -0.74 -23.06 3.27
CA ASP A 268 0.69 -23.11 3.65
C ASP A 268 1.40 -21.81 3.25
N ILE A 269 2.33 -21.36 4.10
CA ILE A 269 3.14 -20.17 3.84
C ILE A 269 4.46 -20.61 3.23
N ILE A 270 4.76 -20.08 2.03
CA ILE A 270 6.01 -20.33 1.32
C ILE A 270 6.94 -19.14 1.54
N SER A 271 8.13 -19.44 2.05
CA SER A 271 9.22 -18.49 2.26
C SER A 271 10.29 -18.72 1.20
N PHE A 272 10.54 -17.71 0.37
CA PHE A 272 11.48 -17.84 -0.75
C PHE A 272 12.21 -16.54 -1.02
N VAL A 273 13.35 -16.63 -1.70
CA VAL A 273 14.13 -15.48 -2.15
C VAL A 273 14.21 -15.44 -3.67
N LYS A 274 14.37 -14.24 -4.22
CA LYS A 274 14.66 -14.06 -5.65
C LYS A 274 16.14 -14.32 -5.87
N VAL A 275 16.45 -15.17 -6.84
CA VAL A 275 17.82 -15.59 -7.16
C VAL A 275 18.18 -15.24 -8.58
N ILE A 276 19.48 -15.13 -8.85
CA ILE A 276 20.01 -15.10 -10.21
C ILE A 276 19.58 -16.42 -10.86
N PRO A 277 19.07 -16.44 -12.10
CA PRO A 277 18.53 -17.65 -12.71
C PRO A 277 19.48 -18.86 -12.63
N ILE A 278 19.05 -19.92 -11.93
CA ILE A 278 19.82 -21.15 -11.73
C ILE A 278 19.23 -22.26 -12.62
N SER A 279 20.06 -23.07 -13.26
CA SER A 279 19.55 -24.17 -14.09
C SER A 279 18.77 -25.18 -13.24
N VAL A 280 17.68 -25.72 -13.80
CA VAL A 280 16.86 -26.72 -13.11
C VAL A 280 17.69 -27.93 -12.67
N ASP A 281 18.65 -28.37 -13.49
CA ASP A 281 19.56 -29.47 -13.16
C ASP A 281 20.36 -29.19 -11.88
N GLU A 282 20.87 -27.97 -11.75
CA GLU A 282 21.63 -27.55 -10.57
C GLU A 282 20.75 -27.46 -9.34
N VAL A 283 19.53 -26.92 -9.47
CA VAL A 283 18.55 -26.88 -8.37
C VAL A 283 18.23 -28.29 -7.87
N VAL A 284 17.95 -29.23 -8.76
CA VAL A 284 17.65 -30.63 -8.41
C VAL A 284 18.87 -31.31 -7.80
N ARG A 285 20.09 -31.03 -8.32
CA ARG A 285 21.34 -31.56 -7.76
C ARG A 285 21.55 -31.12 -6.32
N ARG A 286 21.29 -29.85 -6.01
CA ARG A 286 21.38 -29.29 -4.65
C ARG A 286 20.28 -29.83 -3.73
N ALA A 287 19.06 -29.93 -4.24
CA ALA A 287 17.91 -30.35 -3.45
C ALA A 287 17.91 -31.85 -3.11
N SER A 288 18.49 -32.69 -3.97
CA SER A 288 18.47 -34.15 -3.81
C SER A 288 19.84 -34.78 -4.12
N PRO A 289 20.89 -34.45 -3.34
CA PRO A 289 22.28 -34.86 -3.60
C PRO A 289 22.54 -36.35 -3.34
N SER A 290 21.61 -37.08 -2.75
CA SER A 290 21.68 -38.52 -2.51
C SER A 290 21.09 -39.37 -3.64
N LEU A 291 20.28 -38.79 -4.54
CA LEU A 291 19.62 -39.53 -5.62
C LEU A 291 20.59 -39.89 -6.76
N ARG A 292 20.31 -40.98 -7.48
CA ARG A 292 21.09 -41.40 -8.65
C ARG A 292 20.89 -40.43 -9.83
N PRO A 293 21.84 -40.35 -10.79
CA PRO A 293 21.72 -39.45 -11.93
C PRO A 293 20.42 -39.60 -12.75
N GLU A 294 19.93 -40.82 -12.95
CA GLU A 294 18.69 -41.08 -13.69
C GLU A 294 17.44 -40.55 -12.96
N GLU A 295 17.40 -40.69 -11.63
CA GLU A 295 16.31 -40.19 -10.78
C GLU A 295 16.30 -38.66 -10.75
N ARG A 296 17.48 -38.04 -10.68
CA ARG A 296 17.60 -36.57 -10.79
C ARG A 296 17.16 -36.05 -12.15
N LYS A 297 17.52 -36.75 -13.24
CA LYS A 297 17.10 -36.36 -14.58
C LYS A 297 15.57 -36.33 -14.69
N LYS A 298 14.90 -37.35 -14.15
CA LYS A 298 13.42 -37.38 -14.10
C LYS A 298 12.84 -36.21 -13.31
N LEU A 299 13.36 -35.94 -12.11
CA LEU A 299 12.90 -34.79 -11.31
C LEU A 299 13.17 -33.44 -11.99
N ALA A 300 14.29 -33.31 -12.70
CA ALA A 300 14.62 -32.13 -13.49
C ALA A 300 13.65 -31.96 -14.67
N ASP A 301 13.31 -33.04 -15.38
CA ASP A 301 12.32 -33.01 -16.46
C ASP A 301 10.93 -32.59 -15.94
N ASP A 302 10.49 -33.15 -14.81
CA ASP A 302 9.24 -32.81 -14.14
C ASP A 302 9.23 -31.33 -13.70
N LEU A 303 10.31 -30.85 -13.09
CA LEU A 303 10.41 -29.45 -12.65
C LEU A 303 10.42 -28.49 -13.84
N ARG A 304 11.15 -28.79 -14.92
CA ARG A 304 11.15 -27.98 -16.16
C ARG A 304 9.76 -27.89 -16.76
N ALA A 305 9.02 -29.00 -16.83
CA ALA A 305 7.65 -29.02 -17.32
C ALA A 305 6.73 -28.14 -16.46
N PHE A 306 6.93 -28.14 -15.14
CA PHE A 306 6.12 -27.35 -14.21
C PHE A 306 6.43 -25.85 -14.25
N VAL A 307 7.70 -25.46 -14.19
CA VAL A 307 8.10 -24.05 -14.22
C VAL A 307 8.02 -23.46 -15.63
N LYS A 308 7.90 -24.31 -16.67
CA LYS A 308 7.87 -23.97 -18.08
C LYS A 308 9.10 -23.19 -18.54
N ASP A 309 10.25 -23.48 -17.92
CA ASP A 309 11.53 -22.81 -18.13
C ASP A 309 12.68 -23.79 -17.84
N LYS A 310 13.87 -23.51 -18.38
CA LYS A 310 15.12 -24.22 -18.07
C LYS A 310 15.78 -23.70 -16.79
N TYR A 311 15.40 -22.51 -16.35
CA TYR A 311 15.96 -21.85 -15.18
C TYR A 311 14.90 -21.58 -14.11
N VAL A 312 15.37 -21.46 -12.87
CA VAL A 312 14.57 -21.09 -11.71
C VAL A 312 15.09 -19.76 -11.18
N ASP A 313 14.18 -18.78 -11.07
CA ASP A 313 14.47 -17.41 -10.64
C ASP A 313 14.15 -17.15 -9.15
N VAL A 314 13.73 -18.19 -8.43
CA VAL A 314 13.37 -18.16 -7.00
C VAL A 314 13.73 -19.46 -6.30
N LEU A 315 14.26 -19.38 -5.09
CA LEU A 315 14.56 -20.55 -4.27
C LEU A 315 13.86 -20.48 -2.91
N PRO A 316 13.41 -21.62 -2.35
CA PRO A 316 13.02 -21.67 -0.94
C PRO A 316 14.23 -21.34 -0.06
N ILE A 317 13.99 -20.73 1.10
CA ILE A 317 15.06 -20.29 2.01
C ILE A 317 15.94 -21.44 2.49
N GLU A 318 15.41 -22.67 2.52
CA GLU A 318 16.14 -23.87 2.92
C GLU A 318 17.20 -24.31 1.90
N LEU A 319 17.11 -23.84 0.65
CA LEU A 319 18.05 -24.18 -0.42
C LEU A 319 18.93 -23.01 -0.86
N ALA A 320 18.45 -21.79 -0.68
CA ALA A 320 19.12 -20.59 -1.16
C ALA A 320 20.37 -20.28 -0.35
N THR A 321 21.47 -19.92 -1.01
CA THR A 321 22.64 -19.32 -0.37
C THR A 321 22.69 -17.81 -0.60
N ARG A 322 23.60 -17.12 0.08
CA ARG A 322 23.77 -15.67 -0.07
C ARG A 322 24.24 -15.28 -1.48
N GLU A 323 24.98 -16.15 -2.14
CA GLU A 323 25.54 -15.99 -3.49
C GLU A 323 24.46 -16.13 -4.57
N ASP A 324 23.45 -16.97 -4.32
CA ASP A 324 22.33 -17.16 -5.24
C ASP A 324 21.46 -15.92 -5.36
N VAL A 325 21.35 -15.13 -4.29
CA VAL A 325 20.44 -13.97 -4.23
C VAL A 325 20.72 -12.97 -5.35
N ASP A 326 19.64 -12.57 -6.02
CA ASP A 326 19.63 -11.51 -7.03
C ASP A 326 19.59 -10.14 -6.34
N VAL A 327 20.77 -9.64 -5.98
CA VAL A 327 20.92 -8.39 -5.23
C VAL A 327 20.22 -7.23 -5.92
N ASP A 328 20.30 -7.14 -7.26
CA ASP A 328 19.70 -6.04 -8.02
C ASP A 328 18.18 -5.99 -7.85
N LYS A 329 17.49 -7.14 -7.88
CA LYS A 329 16.04 -7.17 -7.61
C LYS A 329 15.67 -6.70 -6.21
N TYR A 330 16.55 -6.89 -5.22
CA TYR A 330 16.32 -6.38 -3.86
C TYR A 330 16.71 -4.91 -3.71
N VAL A 331 17.70 -4.41 -4.46
CA VAL A 331 17.99 -2.99 -4.57
C VAL A 331 16.81 -2.24 -5.21
N SER A 332 16.23 -2.73 -6.30
CA SER A 332 15.03 -2.12 -6.88
C SER A 332 13.82 -2.18 -5.92
N LEU A 333 13.71 -3.25 -5.12
CA LEU A 333 12.69 -3.33 -4.08
C LEU A 333 12.94 -2.31 -2.96
N LEU A 334 14.20 -2.10 -2.59
CA LEU A 334 14.60 -1.07 -1.62
C LEU A 334 14.24 0.32 -2.16
N GLU A 335 14.65 0.65 -3.37
CA GLU A 335 14.33 1.91 -4.06
C GLU A 335 12.82 2.17 -4.08
N SER A 336 12.04 1.26 -4.66
CA SER A 336 10.57 1.40 -4.73
C SER A 336 9.90 1.50 -3.36
N THR A 337 10.48 0.91 -2.31
CA THR A 337 9.96 1.01 -0.95
C THR A 337 10.10 2.41 -0.37
N PHE A 338 11.20 3.09 -0.69
CA PHE A 338 11.55 4.39 -0.14
C PHE A 338 11.29 5.57 -1.07
N GLU A 339 11.03 5.32 -2.36
CA GLU A 339 10.77 6.35 -3.38
C GLU A 339 9.78 7.40 -2.90
N GLN A 340 8.64 7.00 -2.34
CA GLN A 340 7.62 7.94 -1.86
C GLN A 340 8.10 8.83 -0.71
N ILE A 341 8.92 8.27 0.19
CA ILE A 341 9.48 9.03 1.33
C ILE A 341 10.55 10.00 0.81
N LEU A 342 11.45 9.51 -0.05
CA LEU A 342 12.53 10.31 -0.61
C LEU A 342 11.98 11.45 -1.49
N ASP A 343 11.01 11.16 -2.36
CA ASP A 343 10.31 12.14 -3.18
C ASP A 343 9.67 13.24 -2.32
N ALA A 344 9.00 12.88 -1.23
CA ALA A 344 8.42 13.86 -0.32
C ALA A 344 9.52 14.74 0.31
N LEU A 345 10.66 14.15 0.69
CA LEU A 345 11.78 14.89 1.26
C LEU A 345 12.63 15.64 0.22
N GLY A 346 12.29 15.59 -1.06
CA GLY A 346 13.05 16.22 -2.15
C GLY A 346 14.40 15.56 -2.39
N MET A 347 14.50 14.24 -2.24
CA MET A 347 15.70 13.44 -2.48
C MET A 347 15.41 12.35 -3.51
N SER A 348 16.41 11.96 -4.30
CA SER A 348 16.33 10.74 -5.13
C SER A 348 17.12 9.59 -4.52
N PHE A 349 16.71 8.35 -4.81
CA PHE A 349 17.41 7.16 -4.30
C PHE A 349 18.86 7.10 -4.79
N SER A 350 19.10 7.40 -6.07
CA SER A 350 20.44 7.41 -6.67
C SER A 350 21.40 8.40 -5.99
N GLU A 351 20.93 9.61 -5.67
CA GLU A 351 21.71 10.60 -4.90
C GLU A 351 22.04 10.11 -3.48
N VAL A 352 21.09 9.44 -2.83
CA VAL A 352 21.26 8.93 -1.46
C VAL A 352 22.34 7.85 -1.41
N VAL A 353 22.27 6.88 -2.32
CA VAL A 353 23.22 5.76 -2.36
C VAL A 353 24.54 6.12 -3.06
N GLY A 354 24.65 7.30 -3.67
CA GLY A 354 25.87 7.80 -4.29
C GLY A 354 26.19 7.15 -5.63
N LEU A 355 25.17 6.69 -6.38
CA LEU A 355 25.34 6.13 -7.71
C LEU A 355 25.74 7.22 -8.70
N THR A 356 26.76 6.94 -9.52
CA THR A 356 27.15 7.83 -10.61
C THR A 356 26.12 7.78 -11.76
N LYS A 357 26.07 8.82 -12.61
CA LYS A 357 25.17 8.87 -13.77
C LYS A 357 25.28 7.62 -14.67
N LEU A 358 26.45 6.99 -14.74
CA LEU A 358 26.71 5.81 -15.57
C LEU A 358 26.11 4.53 -14.98
N GLU A 359 26.16 4.37 -13.66
CA GLU A 359 25.50 3.26 -12.96
C GLU A 359 23.97 3.40 -12.99
N THR A 360 23.46 4.63 -13.01
CA THR A 360 22.01 4.90 -13.15
C THR A 360 21.44 4.41 -14.50
N PHE A 361 22.27 4.28 -15.55
CA PHE A 361 21.86 3.75 -16.85
C PHE A 361 21.89 2.21 -16.94
N MET A 362 22.48 1.52 -15.95
CA MET A 362 22.63 0.06 -15.93
C MET A 362 21.61 -0.65 -15.01
N PHE A 363 20.85 0.12 -14.23
CA PHE A 363 19.65 -0.30 -13.51
C PHE A 363 18.40 0.02 -14.34
#